data_AF-A0A239EAD2-F1
#
_entry.id   AF-A0A239EAD2-F1
#
_cell.length_a   1.000
_cell.length_b   1.000
_cell.length_c   1.000
_cell.angle_alpha   90.00
_cell.angle_beta   90.00
_cell.angle_gamma   90.00
#
_symmetry.space_group_name_H-M   'P 1'
#
loop_
_entity.id
_entity.type
_entity.pdbx_description
1 polymer ?
#
loop_
_entity_poly.entity_id
_entity_poly.type
_entity_poly.pdbx_seq_one_letter_code
_entity_poly.pdbx_strand_id
1 'polypeptide(L)'
;MAVSAADVLTYAGAGSSDLAVAESVLPVAVALVTTHLGAAEPPETVRDRAVLEVASELFHRRNAPQGISQFGAPDGSVVRVARDPMVAAYPLLAPWVVGLA
;
A
#
# COMPACT_ATOMS: atom_id res chain seq x y z
N MET A 1 0.39 -7.89 13.92
CA MET A 1 0.74 -7.10 12.72
C MET A 1 2.10 -6.51 12.97
N ALA A 2 3.09 -6.91 12.17
CA ALA A 2 4.50 -6.65 12.46
C ALA A 2 5.17 -5.66 11.48
N VAL A 3 4.45 -5.16 10.47
CA VAL A 3 5.00 -4.27 9.43
C VAL A 3 5.49 -2.95 10.02
N SER A 4 6.73 -2.59 9.68
CA SER A 4 7.37 -1.31 10.05
C SER A 4 7.53 -0.37 8.86
N ALA A 5 7.85 0.91 9.13
CA ALA A 5 8.17 1.87 8.07
C ALA A 5 9.41 1.47 7.25
N ALA A 6 10.38 0.78 7.87
CA ALA A 6 11.54 0.25 7.16
C ALA A 6 11.16 -0.87 6.18
N ASP A 7 10.18 -1.71 6.52
CA ASP A 7 9.65 -2.72 5.62
C ASP A 7 8.94 -2.07 4.43
N VAL A 8 8.19 -0.98 4.66
CA VAL A 8 7.54 -0.19 3.59
C VAL A 8 8.59 0.38 2.64
N LEU A 9 9.68 0.98 3.14
CA LEU A 9 10.76 1.49 2.29
C LEU A 9 11.42 0.39 1.46
N THR A 10 11.74 -0.73 2.12
CA THR A 10 12.36 -1.89 1.46
C THR A 10 11.45 -2.42 0.35
N TYR A 11 10.16 -2.56 0.64
CA TYR A 11 9.17 -3.05 -0.31
C TYR A 11 8.92 -2.07 -1.47
N ALA A 12 8.92 -0.76 -1.18
CA ALA A 12 8.76 0.29 -2.18
C ALA A 12 10.04 0.58 -2.99
N GLY A 13 11.16 -0.06 -2.67
CA GLY A 13 12.45 0.21 -3.32
C GLY A 13 13.01 1.61 -3.03
N ALA A 14 12.70 2.16 -1.85
CA ALA A 14 13.08 3.50 -1.43
C ALA A 14 14.18 3.50 -0.36
N GLY A 15 14.92 4.62 -0.26
CA GLY A 15 15.99 4.81 0.71
C GLY A 15 15.51 5.40 2.05
N SER A 16 16.40 5.40 3.04
CA SER A 16 16.12 5.94 4.38
C SER A 16 15.76 7.44 4.40
N SER A 17 16.10 8.19 3.35
CA SER A 17 15.69 9.59 3.17
C SER A 17 14.17 9.79 3.14
N ASP A 18 13.41 8.75 2.80
CA ASP A 18 11.94 8.79 2.72
C ASP A 18 11.25 8.18 3.96
N LEU A 19 11.98 7.92 5.04
CA LEU A 19 11.44 7.27 6.25
C LEU A 19 10.21 8.00 6.82
N ALA A 20 10.25 9.33 6.91
CA ALA A 20 9.13 10.11 7.41
C ALA A 20 7.84 9.93 6.58
N VAL A 21 7.99 9.66 5.27
CA VAL A 21 6.84 9.37 4.40
C VAL A 21 6.30 7.98 4.71
N ALA A 22 7.18 6.98 4.78
CA ALA A 22 6.80 5.61 5.13
C ALA A 22 6.08 5.57 6.49
N GLU A 23 6.57 6.31 7.48
CA GLU A 23 5.93 6.48 8.79
C GLU A 23 4.55 7.12 8.69
N SER A 24 4.34 8.06 7.78
CA SER A 24 3.04 8.72 7.59
C SER A 24 1.99 7.85 6.87
N VAL A 25 2.41 7.00 5.93
CA VAL A 25 1.47 6.20 5.11
C VAL A 25 1.11 4.86 5.74
N LEU A 26 2.02 4.27 6.53
CA LEU A 26 1.80 2.99 7.20
C LEU A 26 0.50 2.96 8.05
N PRO A 27 0.24 3.91 8.97
CA PRO A 27 -1.00 3.88 9.76
C PRO A 27 -2.26 4.01 8.89
N VAL A 28 -2.19 4.72 7.76
CA VAL A 28 -3.30 4.84 6.80
C VAL A 28 -3.55 3.50 6.12
N ALA A 29 -2.50 2.81 5.67
CA ALA A 29 -2.60 1.49 5.06
C ALA A 29 -3.22 0.46 6.03
N VAL A 30 -2.77 0.47 7.28
CA VAL A 30 -3.33 -0.34 8.37
C VAL A 30 -4.82 -0.07 8.54
N ALA A 31 -5.23 1.21 8.60
CA ALA A 31 -6.62 1.58 8.80
C ALA A 31 -7.52 1.11 7.64
N LEU A 32 -7.05 1.25 6.39
CA LEU A 32 -7.79 0.80 5.21
C LEU A 32 -7.97 -0.73 5.19
N VAL A 33 -6.89 -1.48 5.43
CA VAL A 33 -6.93 -2.95 5.49
C VAL A 33 -7.82 -3.44 6.63
N THR A 34 -7.68 -2.86 7.82
CA THR A 34 -8.48 -3.22 9.00
C THR A 34 -9.97 -2.92 8.75
N THR A 35 -10.27 -1.77 8.14
CA THR A 35 -11.65 -1.40 7.78
C THR A 35 -12.24 -2.37 6.77
N HIS A 36 -11.46 -2.77 5.76
CA HIS A 36 -11.92 -3.71 4.74
C HIS A 36 -12.17 -5.12 5.32
N LEU A 37 -11.33 -5.57 6.24
CA LEU A 37 -11.48 -6.87 6.90
C LEU A 37 -12.67 -6.93 7.84
N GLY A 38 -13.02 -5.81 8.49
CA GLY A 38 -14.08 -5.80 9.49
C GLY A 38 -13.78 -6.78 10.63
N ALA A 39 -14.62 -7.80 10.79
CA ALA A 39 -14.43 -8.86 11.80
C ALA A 39 -13.62 -10.08 11.30
N ALA A 40 -13.23 -10.11 10.02
CA ALA A 40 -12.44 -11.20 9.46
C ALA A 40 -11.01 -11.17 10.01
N GLU A 41 -10.51 -12.34 10.40
CA GLU A 41 -9.20 -12.48 11.03
C GLU A 41 -8.30 -13.46 10.23
N PRO A 42 -7.79 -13.05 9.06
CA PRO A 42 -6.88 -13.88 8.29
C PRO A 42 -5.53 -14.06 8.96
N PRO A 43 -4.72 -15.03 8.50
CA PRO A 43 -3.36 -15.21 8.98
C PRO A 43 -2.58 -13.89 8.98
N GLU A 44 -1.80 -13.65 10.03
CA GLU A 44 -1.03 -12.42 10.20
C GLU A 44 -0.17 -12.10 8.97
N THR A 45 0.46 -13.12 8.38
CA THR A 45 1.27 -12.98 7.16
C THR A 45 0.49 -12.42 5.97
N VAL A 46 -0.80 -12.74 5.85
CA VAL A 46 -1.69 -12.20 4.81
C VAL A 46 -2.03 -10.75 5.08
N ARG A 47 -2.28 -10.40 6.36
CA ARG A 47 -2.56 -9.00 6.76
C ARG A 47 -1.34 -8.12 6.55
N ASP A 48 -0.18 -8.58 6.99
CA ASP A 48 1.08 -7.87 6.82
C ASP A 48 1.39 -7.66 5.33
N ARG A 49 1.16 -8.68 4.48
CA ARG A 49 1.29 -8.53 3.03
C ARG A 49 0.34 -7.48 2.47
N ALA A 50 -0.95 -7.54 2.83
CA ALA A 50 -1.93 -6.56 2.35
C ALA A 50 -1.58 -5.13 2.78
N VAL A 51 -1.13 -4.93 4.03
CA VAL A 51 -0.67 -3.63 4.52
C VAL A 51 0.53 -3.12 3.72
N LEU A 52 1.50 -3.98 3.40
CA LEU A 52 2.66 -3.60 2.58
C LEU A 52 2.25 -3.15 1.17
N GLU A 53 1.34 -3.86 0.51
CA GLU A 53 0.84 -3.47 -0.82
C GLU A 53 0.19 -2.08 -0.77
N VAL A 54 -0.70 -1.84 0.21
CA VAL A 54 -1.42 -0.56 0.35
C VAL A 54 -0.49 0.57 0.73
N ALA A 55 0.45 0.34 1.65
CA ALA A 55 1.44 1.33 2.07
C ALA A 55 2.36 1.71 0.90
N SER A 56 2.76 0.74 0.07
CA SER A 56 3.55 0.98 -1.13
C SER A 56 2.80 1.85 -2.14
N GLU A 57 1.53 1.54 -2.41
CA GLU A 57 0.70 2.36 -3.32
C GLU A 57 0.57 3.79 -2.80
N LEU A 58 0.28 3.98 -1.51
CA LEU A 58 0.20 5.30 -0.88
C LEU A 58 1.54 6.07 -0.94
N PHE A 59 2.66 5.36 -0.70
CA PHE A 59 4.00 5.94 -0.76
C PHE A 59 4.31 6.49 -2.16
N HIS A 60 4.10 5.69 -3.21
CA HIS A 60 4.36 6.11 -4.59
C HIS A 60 3.42 7.22 -5.06
N ARG A 61 2.20 7.29 -4.49
CA ARG A 61 1.22 8.34 -4.78
C ARG A 61 1.69 9.74 -4.39
N ARG A 62 2.59 9.88 -3.40
CA ARG A 62 3.22 11.17 -3.04
C ARG A 62 3.84 11.86 -4.26
N ASN A 63 4.43 11.09 -5.16
CA ASN A 63 5.13 11.60 -6.33
C ASN A 63 4.17 11.86 -7.52
N ALA A 64 2.88 11.55 -7.35
CA ALA A 64 1.84 11.62 -8.37
C ALA A 64 0.48 12.11 -7.79
N PRO A 65 0.39 13.34 -7.24
CA PRO A 65 -0.85 13.86 -6.65
C PRO A 65 -2.04 13.94 -7.64
N GLN A 66 -1.78 13.87 -8.95
CA GLN A 66 -2.79 13.78 -10.02
C GLN A 66 -2.80 12.42 -10.76
N GLY A 67 -2.15 11.38 -10.22
CA GLY A 67 -2.08 10.03 -10.83
C GLY A 67 -1.03 9.87 -11.94
N ILE A 68 -0.18 10.88 -12.15
CA ILE A 68 0.96 10.88 -13.08
C ILE A 68 2.21 11.23 -12.26
N SER A 69 3.21 10.35 -12.20
CA SER A 69 4.52 10.67 -11.61
C SER A 69 5.17 11.79 -12.42
N GLN A 70 5.55 12.92 -11.80
CA GLN A 70 6.29 14.00 -12.48
C GLN A 70 7.74 13.60 -12.83
N PHE A 71 8.23 12.50 -12.26
CA PHE A 71 9.46 11.82 -12.68
C PHE A 71 9.04 10.61 -13.51
N GLY A 72 8.88 10.81 -14.82
CA GLY A 72 8.71 9.71 -15.78
C GLY A 72 9.97 8.86 -15.85
N ALA A 73 9.84 7.61 -16.29
CA ALA A 73 10.98 6.73 -16.52
C ALA A 73 12.00 7.40 -17.48
N PRO A 74 13.27 6.95 -17.53
CA PRO A 74 14.32 7.55 -18.38
C PRO A 74 13.95 7.64 -19.88
N ASP A 75 12.95 6.87 -20.31
CA ASP A 75 12.38 6.83 -21.66
C ASP A 75 11.17 7.77 -21.87
N GLY A 76 10.79 8.55 -20.84
CA GLY A 76 9.64 9.46 -20.87
C GLY A 76 8.28 8.77 -20.68
N SER A 77 8.25 7.48 -20.32
CA SER A 77 6.99 6.77 -20.09
C SER A 77 6.31 7.17 -18.78
N VAL A 78 4.99 7.26 -18.83
CA VAL A 78 4.13 7.66 -17.71
C VAL A 78 3.93 6.48 -16.77
N VAL A 79 4.43 6.58 -15.54
CA VAL A 79 4.05 5.65 -14.47
C VAL A 79 2.68 6.07 -13.94
N ARG A 80 1.69 5.19 -14.13
CA ARG A 80 0.34 5.35 -13.59
C ARG A 80 0.29 4.81 -12.18
N VAL A 81 -0.08 5.65 -11.21
CA VAL A 81 -0.36 5.21 -9.84
C VAL A 81 -1.84 4.83 -9.74
N ALA A 82 -2.16 3.77 -9.01
CA ALA A 82 -3.53 3.33 -8.84
C ALA A 82 -4.40 4.46 -8.23
N ARG A 83 -5.65 4.60 -8.72
CA ARG A 83 -6.61 5.55 -8.14
C ARG A 83 -7.14 5.08 -6.79
N ASP A 84 -7.13 3.77 -6.57
CA ASP A 84 -7.50 3.14 -5.32
C ASP A 84 -6.26 2.47 -4.70
N PRO A 85 -5.81 2.89 -3.50
CA PRO A 85 -4.66 2.30 -2.84
C PRO A 85 -4.89 0.84 -2.40
N MET A 86 -6.13 0.35 -2.37
CA MET A 86 -6.47 -1.02 -1.96
C MET A 86 -6.46 -2.04 -3.11
N VAL A 87 -6.21 -1.61 -4.36
CA VAL A 87 -6.40 -2.45 -5.55
C VAL A 87 -5.65 -3.79 -5.50
N ALA A 88 -4.44 -3.82 -4.94
CA ALA A 88 -3.64 -5.02 -4.77
C ALA A 88 -4.02 -5.83 -3.52
N ALA A 89 -4.59 -5.19 -2.49
CA ALA A 89 -5.02 -5.86 -1.26
C ALA A 89 -6.35 -6.61 -1.43
N TYR A 90 -7.29 -6.10 -2.23
CA TYR A 90 -8.58 -6.74 -2.44
C TYR A 90 -8.50 -8.24 -2.82
N PRO A 91 -7.75 -8.65 -3.85
CA PRO A 91 -7.68 -10.08 -4.21
C PRO A 91 -7.00 -10.94 -3.14
N LEU A 92 -6.08 -10.37 -2.34
CA LEU A 92 -5.42 -11.08 -1.23
C LEU A 92 -6.38 -11.34 -0.06
N LEU A 93 -7.28 -10.38 0.18
CA LEU A 93 -8.20 -10.40 1.32
C LEU A 93 -9.56 -11.03 0.97
N ALA A 94 -9.90 -11.11 -0.32
CA ALA A 94 -11.17 -11.63 -0.82
C ALA A 94 -11.62 -12.97 -0.22
N PRO A 95 -10.75 -13.98 0.01
CA PRO A 95 -11.16 -15.24 0.63
C PRO A 95 -11.65 -15.11 2.08
N TRP A 96 -11.34 -14.00 2.74
CA TRP A 96 -11.57 -13.78 4.16
C TRP A 96 -12.71 -12.82 4.45
N VAL A 97 -13.04 -11.95 3.49
CA VAL A 97 -14.17 -11.03 3.59
C VAL A 97 -15.43 -11.69 3.01
N VAL A 98 -16.17 -12.41 3.86
CA VAL A 98 -17.44 -13.02 3.47
C VAL A 98 -18.52 -11.93 3.41
N GLY A 99 -19.12 -11.68 2.23
CA GLY A 99 -20.37 -10.91 2.13
C GLY A 99 -20.35 -9.58 1.36
N LEU A 100 -19.60 -9.47 0.25
CA LEU A 100 -19.94 -8.50 -0.81
C LEU A 100 -20.45 -9.28 -2.04
N ALA A 101 -21.58 -9.96 -1.87
CA ALA A 101 -22.41 -10.46 -2.95
C ALA A 101 -23.71 -9.63 -2.98
#